data_AF-X1SW09-F1
#
_entry.id   AF-X1SW09-F1
#
_cell.length_a   1.000
_cell.length_b   1.000
_cell.length_c   1.000
_cell.angle_alpha   90.00
_cell.angle_beta   90.00
_cell.angle_gamma   90.00
#
_symmetry.space_group_name_H-M   'P 1'
#
loop_
_entity.id
_entity.type
_entity.pdbx_description
1 polymer ?
#
loop_
_entity_poly.entity_id
_entity_poly.type
_entity_poly.pdbx_seq_one_letter_code
_entity_poly.pdbx_strand_id
1 'polypeptide(L)'
;MMTDYRKLYELMHLVDRAIDTCHYSRAEKLFRQLLTEAFESRDNKIIADVSIAFIGFRRHHAIETLKILKRIDPIQAQRKVLS
;
A
#
# COMPACT_ATOMS: atom_id res chain seq x y z
N MET A 1 23.24 -18.28 -6.65
CA MET A 1 22.40 -17.97 -5.47
C MET A 1 21.01 -18.46 -5.78
N MET A 2 20.49 -19.45 -5.06
CA MET A 2 19.04 -19.72 -5.09
C MET A 2 18.41 -18.53 -4.40
N THR A 3 17.74 -17.67 -5.17
CA THR A 3 16.93 -16.60 -4.60
C THR A 3 15.93 -17.25 -3.66
N ASP A 4 15.97 -16.92 -2.38
CA ASP A 4 15.07 -17.51 -1.41
C ASP A 4 13.70 -16.85 -1.54
N TYR A 5 12.92 -17.36 -2.51
CA TYR A 5 11.55 -16.91 -2.78
C TYR A 5 10.67 -16.98 -1.54
N ARG A 6 11.04 -17.76 -0.52
CA ARG A 6 10.34 -17.81 0.77
C ARG A 6 10.17 -16.43 1.38
N LYS A 7 11.21 -15.59 1.36
CA LYS A 7 11.16 -14.24 1.95
C LYS A 7 10.18 -13.34 1.19
N LEU A 8 10.15 -13.44 -0.14
CA LEU A 8 9.15 -12.75 -0.97
C LEU A 8 7.74 -13.21 -0.62
N TYR A 9 7.49 -14.52 -0.52
CA TYR A 9 6.18 -15.07 -0.14
C TYR A 9 5.74 -14.63 1.26
N GLU A 10 6.64 -14.67 2.25
CA GLU A 10 6.35 -14.21 3.60
C GLU A 10 5.98 -12.72 3.62
N LEU A 11 6.73 -11.88 2.90
CA LEU A 11 6.42 -10.46 2.76
C LEU A 11 5.08 -10.22 2.06
N MET A 12 4.77 -10.98 1.00
CA MET A 12 3.47 -10.92 0.33
C MET A 12 2.31 -11.23 1.30
N HIS A 13 2.43 -12.29 2.10
CA HIS A 13 1.42 -12.64 3.10
C HIS A 13 1.25 -11.56 4.18
N LEU A 14 2.33 -10.91 4.61
CA LEU A 14 2.27 -9.83 5.59
C LEU A 14 1.64 -8.56 5.01
N VAL A 15 1.94 -8.24 3.75
CA VAL A 15 1.31 -7.12 3.03
C VAL A 15 -0.19 -7.33 2.95
N ASP A 16 -0.62 -8.51 2.50
CA ASP A 16 -2.03 -8.85 2.33
C ASP A 16 -2.81 -8.70 3.64
N ARG A 17 -2.29 -9.31 4.72
CA ARG A 17 -2.87 -9.18 6.06
C ARG A 17 -2.94 -7.74 6.55
N ALA A 18 -1.93 -6.91 6.25
CA ALA A 18 -1.93 -5.51 6.65
C ALA A 18 -2.96 -4.67 5.87
N ILE A 19 -3.25 -5.03 4.61
CA ILE A 19 -4.30 -4.42 3.80
C ILE A 19 -5.68 -4.83 4.33
N ASP A 20 -5.90 -6.13 4.56
CA ASP A 20 -7.16 -6.68 5.08
C ASP A 20 -7.57 -6.09 6.43
N THR A 21 -6.59 -5.74 7.26
CA THR A 21 -6.78 -5.12 8.57
C THR A 21 -6.75 -3.59 8.54
N CYS A 22 -6.75 -2.98 7.34
CA CYS A 22 -6.69 -1.54 7.12
C CYS A 22 -5.47 -0.84 7.77
N HIS A 23 -4.40 -1.56 8.05
CA HIS A 23 -3.15 -1.01 8.58
C HIS A 23 -2.27 -0.47 7.44
N TYR A 24 -2.78 0.53 6.70
CA TYR A 24 -2.17 1.03 5.47
C TYR A 24 -0.72 1.51 5.62
N SER A 25 -0.39 2.20 6.72
CA SER A 25 0.99 2.64 6.98
C SER A 25 1.95 1.46 7.19
N ARG A 26 1.47 0.34 7.75
CA ARG A 26 2.25 -0.90 7.90
C ARG A 26 2.39 -1.60 6.55
N ALA A 27 1.29 -1.69 5.79
CA ALA A 27 1.29 -2.26 4.45
C ALA A 27 2.29 -1.53 3.53
N GLU A 28 2.36 -0.19 3.59
CA GLU A 28 3.33 0.59 2.81
C GLU A 28 4.79 0.26 3.16
N LYS A 29 5.11 0.12 4.45
CA LYS A 29 6.47 -0.29 4.89
C LYS A 29 6.82 -1.69 4.40
N LEU A 30 5.88 -2.62 4.47
CA LEU A 30 6.07 -4.00 4.00
C LEU A 30 6.23 -4.06 2.47
N PHE A 31 5.45 -3.28 1.71
CA PHE A 31 5.63 -3.16 0.27
C PHE A 31 7.01 -2.64 -0.13
N ARG A 32 7.54 -1.66 0.61
CA ARG A 32 8.90 -1.15 0.37
C ARG A 32 9.96 -2.24 0.60
N GLN A 33 9.81 -3.05 1.65
CA GLN A 33 10.68 -4.20 1.88
C GLN A 33 10.53 -5.27 0.79
N LEU A 34 9.31 -5.57 0.37
CA LEU A 34 9.01 -6.50 -0.73
C LEU A 34 9.65 -6.04 -2.04
N LEU A 35 9.63 -4.73 -2.32
CA LEU A 35 10.24 -4.15 -3.50
C LEU A 35 11.78 -4.24 -3.44
N THR A 36 12.39 -3.99 -2.27
CA THR A 36 13.83 -4.19 -2.08
C THR A 36 14.23 -5.65 -2.35
N GLU A 37 13.50 -6.60 -1.79
CA GLU A 37 13.75 -8.03 -2.01
C GLU A 37 13.54 -8.43 -3.48
N ALA A 38 12.53 -7.86 -4.15
CA ALA A 38 12.30 -8.07 -5.56
C ALA A 38 13.50 -7.58 -6.40
N PHE A 39 14.10 -6.43 -6.07
CA PHE A 39 15.32 -5.98 -6.74
C PHE A 39 16.51 -6.90 -6.49
N GLU A 40 16.66 -7.43 -5.26
CA GLU A 40 17.71 -8.39 -4.92
C GLU A 40 17.58 -9.71 -5.69
N SER A 41 16.36 -10.12 -6.05
CA SER A 41 16.10 -11.31 -6.87
C SER A 41 16.69 -11.24 -8.28
N ARG A 42 16.91 -10.03 -8.81
CA ARG A 42 17.28 -9.75 -10.22
C ARG A 42 16.32 -10.37 -11.25
N ASP A 43 15.11 -10.73 -10.84
CA ASP A 43 14.06 -11.21 -11.74
C ASP A 43 13.18 -10.03 -12.16
N ASN A 44 13.32 -9.61 -13.42
CA ASN A 44 12.56 -8.49 -13.99
C ASN A 44 11.05 -8.70 -13.93
N LYS A 45 10.56 -9.95 -13.98
CA LYS A 45 9.13 -10.24 -13.88
C LYS A 45 8.64 -9.96 -12.47
N ILE A 46 9.35 -10.43 -11.45
CA ILE A 46 9.00 -10.20 -10.04
C ILE A 46 9.06 -8.71 -9.71
N ILE A 47 10.10 -8.02 -10.18
CA ILE A 47 10.23 -6.57 -9.99
C ILE A 47 9.03 -5.84 -10.60
N ALA A 48 8.62 -6.21 -11.83
CA ALA A 48 7.48 -5.60 -12.49
C ALA A 48 6.17 -5.88 -11.73
N ASP A 49 5.92 -7.13 -11.35
CA ASP A 49 4.70 -7.55 -10.67
C ASP A 49 4.56 -6.87 -9.30
N VAL A 50 5.63 -6.83 -8.50
CA VAL A 50 5.65 -6.14 -7.19
C VAL A 50 5.48 -4.63 -7.36
N SER A 51 6.09 -4.04 -8.39
CA SER A 51 5.95 -2.60 -8.67
C SER A 51 4.52 -2.23 -9.04
N ILE A 52 3.87 -3.03 -9.89
CA ILE A 52 2.46 -2.84 -10.28
C ILE A 52 1.56 -2.96 -9.05
N ALA A 53 1.76 -3.99 -8.22
CA ALA A 53 1.00 -4.19 -6.99
C ALA A 53 1.14 -2.99 -6.04
N PHE A 54 2.36 -2.48 -5.86
CA PHE A 54 2.59 -1.34 -4.96
C PHE A 54 1.94 -0.05 -5.47
N ILE A 55 2.00 0.22 -6.79
CA ILE A 55 1.29 1.35 -7.41
C ILE A 55 -0.23 1.20 -7.23
N GLY A 56 -0.76 -0.01 -7.43
CA GLY A 56 -2.17 -0.33 -7.23
C GLY A 56 -2.62 -0.06 -5.79
N PHE A 57 -1.86 -0.54 -4.81
CA PHE A 57 -2.09 -0.27 -3.39
C PHE A 57 -2.13 1.23 -3.09
N ARG A 58 -1.13 2.00 -3.55
CA ARG A 58 -1.07 3.45 -3.31
C ARG A 58 -2.26 4.19 -3.92
N ARG A 59 -2.68 3.81 -5.12
CA ARG A 59 -3.88 4.36 -5.78
C ARG A 59 -5.14 4.07 -4.98
N HIS A 60 -5.32 2.82 -4.56
CA HIS A 60 -6.48 2.43 -3.75
C HIS A 60 -6.52 3.19 -2.43
N HIS A 61 -5.40 3.24 -1.70
CA HIS A 61 -5.31 3.96 -0.43
C HIS A 61 -5.58 5.46 -0.59
N ALA A 62 -5.09 6.10 -1.66
CA ALA A 62 -5.38 7.50 -1.94
C ALA A 62 -6.87 7.75 -2.20
N ILE A 63 -7.54 6.87 -2.95
CA ILE A 63 -8.98 6.96 -3.21
C ILE A 63 -9.78 6.82 -1.91
N GLU A 64 -9.46 5.83 -1.07
CA GLU A 64 -10.14 5.64 0.22
C GLU A 64 -9.92 6.83 1.15
N THR A 65 -8.70 7.34 1.22
CA THR A 65 -8.38 8.55 2.00
C THR A 65 -9.17 9.74 1.51
N LEU A 66 -9.25 9.96 0.18
CA LEU A 66 -10.02 11.05 -0.40
C LEU A 66 -11.53 10.91 -0.10
N LYS A 67 -12.08 9.69 -0.14
CA LYS A 67 -13.48 9.44 0.25
C LYS A 67 -13.72 9.81 1.72
N ILE A 68 -12.80 9.44 2.61
CA ILE A 68 -12.88 9.79 4.04
C ILE A 68 -12.83 11.31 4.21
N LEU A 69 -11.87 11.99 3.57
CA LEU A 69 -11.75 13.45 3.64
C LEU A 69 -12.99 14.17 3.12
N LYS A 70 -13.60 13.69 2.02
CA LYS A 70 -14.87 14.21 1.49
C LYS A 70 -16.04 14.02 2.47
N ARG A 71 -16.04 12.96 3.28
CA ARG A 71 -17.07 12.66 4.30
C ARG A 71 -16.89 13.46 5.59
N ILE A 72 -15.69 13.94 5.89
CA ILE A 72 -15.44 14.85 7.03
C ILE A 72 -16.07 16.24 6.80
N ASP A 73 -16.56 16.46 5.57
CA ASP A 73 -17.61 17.38 5.12
C ASP A 73 -17.33 18.91 5.18
N PRO A 74 -17.47 19.63 4.05
CA PRO A 74 -17.72 21.08 3.98
C PRO A 74 -18.87 21.61 4.88
N ILE A 75 -19.68 20.78 5.54
CA ILE A 75 -20.58 21.19 6.63
C ILE A 75 -19.82 21.93 7.76
N GLN A 76 -18.58 21.55 8.09
CA GLN A 76 -17.77 22.33 9.03
C GLN A 76 -17.37 23.70 8.46
N ALA A 77 -17.13 23.79 7.15
CA ALA A 77 -16.84 25.06 6.48
C ALA A 77 -18.10 25.96 6.41
N GLN A 78 -19.30 25.39 6.22
CA GLN A 78 -20.56 26.13 6.24
C GLN A 78 -20.98 26.58 7.65
N ARG A 79 -20.73 25.78 8.69
CA ARG A 79 -20.99 26.17 10.09
C ARG A 79 -20.11 27.32 10.58
N LYS A 80 -18.88 27.46 10.06
CA LYS A 80 -17.98 28.58 10.39
C LYS A 80 -18.36 29.92 9.75
N VAL A 81 -19.19 29.91 8.71
CA VAL A 81 -19.65 31.14 8.01
C VAL A 81 -20.93 31.69 8.64
N LEU A 82 -21.66 30.88 9.41
CA LEU A 82 -22.92 31.23 10.06
C LEU A 82 -22.79 31.48 11.58
N SER A 83 -21.57 31.45 12.11
CA SER A 83 -21.23 31.80 13.51
C SER A 83 -20.37 33.04 13.53
#